data_AF-A0A1Q9AKV4-F1
#
_entry.id   AF-A0A1Q9AKV4-F1
#
_cell.length_a   1.000
_cell.length_b   1.000
_cell.length_c   1.000
_cell.angle_alpha   90.00
_cell.angle_beta   90.00
_cell.angle_gamma   90.00
#
_symmetry.space_group_name_H-M   'P 1'
#
loop_
_entity.id
_entity.type
_entity.pdbx_description
1 polymer ?
#
loop_
_entity_poly.entity_id
_entity_poly.type
_entity_poly.pdbx_seq_one_letter_code
_entity_poly.pdbx_strand_id
1 'polypeptide(L)'
;MMKNKAGLVALVVLAVATLLMVFLVLPNLGRDSAGSRAPASSATTAETAPQPATPQPAPAPASPSSVSSSPAETTTAADAKQPRVPDAAASAPSPAPDSAPAPDKPVATDQPAAPDNAAAPAQAATGDTAQADIPSFDVLRVERDGSTVIAGRAAPGSDLAVVNGDTVITTTKVSPSGDFAAVLDQPLAPGDYQLTLRATGKDGKDKSSNEVATVSVPKTPDGELLAMVSKPGEASRIITAPGEAADVPPAPAIAAPPPAAEAAAQPAAALPAPAMRIAVTAVEIEGSRIFVAGTAPAGALVRAYADNTFIGEAKAGANGRFVIDGQIDLSVGSHIIRADLIGPDGVKVTMRASVPFERPAGAQVAAVAQPTADAAASEADAQLLDMARGQVRKAFALLKGLFASDQTPQADTLAAARSATEIALGSLSGLKADPTSSATTRERMQISAKAAGKALAVLKPVAREAAAVKAVLSQVEAALAPVLHDEPAMAAVPPAGVDSAAAGGQAAPAPQTAPPETAAAEPPTVQQAPLQQSRNSVIIRRGDTLWQISRRVYGAGVRYTTIYVANEDQINDPDRILPGQVFGVPDKALPDPESEAIHRRHMQQMQRN
;
A
#
# COMPACT_ATOMS: atom_id res chain seq x y z
N MET A 1 35.56 -65.22 -2.81
CA MET A 1 34.53 -64.36 -2.17
C MET A 1 34.70 -62.94 -2.69
N MET A 2 33.67 -62.30 -3.28
CA MET A 2 33.50 -60.84 -3.49
C MET A 2 32.41 -60.60 -4.55
N LYS A 3 31.16 -60.53 -4.09
CA LYS A 3 29.96 -60.01 -4.77
C LYS A 3 29.05 -59.46 -3.64
N ASN A 4 27.98 -58.74 -3.97
CA ASN A 4 26.98 -58.16 -3.03
C ASN A 4 27.36 -56.89 -2.24
N LYS A 5 28.56 -56.28 -2.41
CA LYS A 5 28.87 -54.97 -1.79
C LYS A 5 27.85 -53.88 -2.17
N ALA A 6 27.39 -53.86 -3.43
CA ALA A 6 26.37 -52.91 -3.90
C ALA A 6 25.01 -53.07 -3.20
N GLY A 7 24.59 -54.31 -2.91
CA GLY A 7 23.33 -54.58 -2.21
C GLY A 7 23.33 -54.06 -0.77
N LEU A 8 24.48 -54.17 -0.07
CA LEU A 8 24.61 -53.64 1.28
C LEU A 8 24.59 -52.10 1.32
N VAL A 9 25.21 -51.43 0.34
CA VAL A 9 25.12 -49.97 0.19
C VAL A 9 23.67 -49.54 -0.10
N ALA A 10 22.96 -50.22 -0.99
CA ALA A 10 21.56 -49.91 -1.29
C ALA A 10 20.65 -50.03 -0.05
N LEU A 11 20.86 -51.06 0.79
CA LEU A 11 20.10 -51.26 2.02
C LEU A 11 20.37 -50.16 3.07
N VAL A 12 21.62 -49.71 3.20
CA VAL A 12 21.99 -48.58 4.08
C VAL A 12 21.36 -47.27 3.59
N VAL A 13 21.38 -47.00 2.28
CA VAL A 13 20.73 -45.80 1.70
C VAL A 13 19.22 -45.84 1.93
N LEU A 14 18.57 -47.00 1.76
CA LEU A 14 17.14 -47.17 2.03
C LEU A 14 16.81 -46.88 3.50
N ALA A 15 17.61 -47.42 4.44
CA ALA A 15 17.42 -47.20 5.87
C ALA A 15 17.53 -45.71 6.27
N VAL A 16 18.55 -45.01 5.74
CA VAL A 16 18.74 -43.56 5.97
C VAL A 16 17.59 -42.75 5.37
N ALA A 17 17.12 -43.08 4.16
CA ALA A 17 16.00 -42.41 3.52
C ALA A 17 14.68 -42.59 4.30
N THR A 18 14.39 -43.80 4.79
CA THR A 18 13.20 -44.04 5.63
C THR A 18 13.27 -43.30 6.98
N LEU A 19 14.44 -43.24 7.61
CA LEU A 19 14.62 -42.54 8.88
C LEU A 19 14.43 -41.02 8.71
N LEU A 20 14.98 -40.44 7.62
CA LEU A 20 14.74 -39.03 7.25
C LEU A 20 13.26 -38.73 6.99
N MET A 21 12.53 -39.60 6.28
CA MET A 21 11.11 -39.35 6.01
C MET A 21 10.28 -39.37 7.30
N VAL A 22 10.52 -40.33 8.20
CA VAL A 22 9.82 -40.42 9.49
C VAL A 22 10.12 -39.21 10.38
N PHE A 23 11.37 -38.75 10.45
CA PHE A 23 11.75 -37.69 11.39
C PHE A 23 11.43 -36.27 10.89
N LEU A 24 11.34 -36.05 9.57
CA LEU A 24 11.23 -34.72 8.98
C LEU A 24 9.84 -34.40 8.38
N VAL A 25 9.04 -35.41 8.02
CA VAL A 25 7.72 -35.20 7.38
C VAL A 25 6.54 -35.34 8.35
N LEU A 26 6.63 -36.22 9.36
CA LEU A 26 5.51 -36.50 10.27
C LEU A 26 5.16 -35.43 11.34
N PRO A 27 5.97 -34.41 11.68
CA PRO A 27 5.58 -33.43 12.70
C PRO A 27 4.33 -32.56 12.39
N ASN A 28 3.82 -32.58 11.15
CA ASN A 28 2.84 -31.59 10.66
C ASN A 28 1.47 -32.16 10.25
N LEU A 29 1.12 -33.40 10.64
CA LEU A 29 -0.24 -33.93 10.54
C LEU A 29 -0.74 -34.38 11.91
N GLY A 30 -1.60 -33.58 12.55
CA GLY A 30 -2.18 -33.96 13.84
C GLY A 30 -2.70 -32.84 14.74
N ARG A 31 -3.44 -31.85 14.21
CA ARG A 31 -4.17 -30.90 15.08
C ARG A 31 -5.36 -30.22 14.38
N ASP A 32 -6.40 -31.00 14.08
CA ASP A 32 -7.72 -30.49 13.71
C ASP A 32 -8.82 -31.01 14.64
N SER A 33 -9.71 -30.10 15.03
CA SER A 33 -11.13 -30.29 15.42
C SER A 33 -11.59 -31.58 16.11
N ALA A 34 -11.70 -31.55 17.44
CA ALA A 34 -12.89 -32.01 18.18
C ALA A 34 -12.84 -31.54 19.65
N GLY A 35 -14.00 -31.31 20.27
CA GLY A 35 -14.09 -30.94 21.69
C GLY A 35 -15.04 -31.84 22.48
N SER A 36 -15.04 -31.64 23.81
CA SER A 36 -15.93 -32.21 24.84
C SER A 36 -15.44 -33.43 25.64
N ARG A 37 -15.71 -33.33 26.95
CA ARG A 37 -16.00 -34.41 27.92
C ARG A 37 -14.83 -35.13 28.62
N ALA A 38 -14.54 -34.66 29.83
CA ALA A 38 -13.99 -35.44 30.95
C ALA A 38 -15.12 -36.28 31.64
N PRO A 39 -14.87 -37.12 32.69
CA PRO A 39 -13.61 -37.37 33.40
C PRO A 39 -13.30 -38.84 33.77
N ALA A 40 -12.19 -39.02 34.52
CA ALA A 40 -12.00 -39.96 35.65
C ALA A 40 -11.36 -41.37 35.47
N SER A 41 -10.37 -41.59 36.36
CA SER A 41 -10.05 -42.80 37.13
C SER A 41 -9.18 -43.96 36.59
N SER A 42 -8.28 -44.40 37.50
CA SER A 42 -7.59 -45.70 37.61
C SER A 42 -6.40 -46.00 36.66
N ALA A 43 -5.35 -46.73 37.05
CA ALA A 43 -4.74 -47.06 38.37
C ALA A 43 -3.42 -47.83 38.15
N THR A 44 -2.56 -47.99 39.19
CA THR A 44 -1.55 -49.08 39.35
C THR A 44 -0.32 -49.05 38.41
N THR A 45 0.95 -49.35 38.77
CA THR A 45 1.79 -49.49 39.99
C THR A 45 3.23 -49.76 39.46
N ALA A 46 4.38 -49.42 40.06
CA ALA A 46 4.69 -48.91 41.41
C ALA A 46 5.41 -47.52 41.35
N GLU A 47 6.56 -47.15 41.96
CA GLU A 47 7.57 -47.87 42.76
C GLU A 47 8.15 -47.02 43.92
N THR A 48 8.70 -47.74 44.90
CA THR A 48 9.26 -47.40 46.21
C THR A 48 10.79 -47.22 46.12
N ALA A 49 11.56 -46.45 46.91
CA ALA A 49 11.41 -45.31 47.85
C ALA A 49 12.88 -44.99 48.35
N PRO A 50 13.19 -44.34 49.50
CA PRO A 50 12.43 -43.45 50.40
C PRO A 50 13.14 -42.12 50.75
N GLN A 51 12.40 -41.22 51.44
CA GLN A 51 12.94 -40.11 52.26
C GLN A 51 12.67 -40.37 53.76
N PRO A 52 13.35 -39.63 54.65
CA PRO A 52 12.74 -38.99 55.83
C PRO A 52 12.73 -37.45 55.65
N ALA A 53 11.62 -36.69 55.75
CA ALA A 53 10.68 -36.52 56.88
C ALA A 53 11.37 -35.90 58.12
N THR A 54 10.89 -34.84 58.80
CA THR A 54 9.72 -33.90 58.74
C THR A 54 10.00 -32.75 59.77
N PRO A 55 9.13 -31.75 60.13
CA PRO A 55 7.76 -31.39 59.70
C PRO A 55 7.55 -29.89 59.33
N GLN A 56 6.28 -29.52 59.08
CA GLN A 56 5.74 -28.13 59.00
C GLN A 56 5.57 -27.51 60.42
N PRO A 57 5.36 -26.18 60.60
CA PRO A 57 4.06 -25.53 60.30
C PRO A 57 4.15 -24.10 59.71
N ALA A 58 3.00 -23.53 59.34
CA ALA A 58 2.80 -22.08 59.14
C ALA A 58 2.16 -21.44 60.40
N PRO A 59 2.26 -20.11 60.61
CA PRO A 59 1.21 -19.23 60.09
C PRO A 59 1.67 -17.81 59.67
N ALA A 60 0.73 -17.02 59.15
CA ALA A 60 0.77 -15.55 59.06
C ALA A 60 -0.29 -14.96 60.02
N PRO A 61 -0.49 -13.62 60.16
CA PRO A 61 0.25 -12.49 59.57
C PRO A 61 0.70 -11.41 60.61
N ALA A 62 1.63 -10.53 60.23
CA ALA A 62 1.82 -9.24 60.91
C ALA A 62 2.59 -8.20 60.06
N SER A 63 2.05 -6.98 59.99
CA SER A 63 2.74 -5.71 59.78
C SER A 63 2.31 -4.81 60.95
N PRO A 64 3.16 -3.92 61.52
CA PRO A 64 3.42 -2.64 60.84
C PRO A 64 4.76 -1.91 61.15
N SER A 65 4.93 -0.77 60.47
CA SER A 65 5.65 0.46 60.90
C SER A 65 7.20 0.55 60.91
N SER A 66 7.69 1.45 60.04
CA SER A 66 8.76 2.46 60.25
C SER A 66 10.14 2.03 60.79
N VAL A 67 11.27 2.43 60.18
CA VAL A 67 11.73 3.84 60.02
C VAL A 67 12.81 3.99 58.93
N SER A 68 12.89 5.16 58.29
CA SER A 68 14.08 6.06 58.31
C SER A 68 13.84 7.29 57.40
N SER A 69 14.55 8.40 57.62
CA SER A 69 14.30 9.71 57.00
C SER A 69 15.52 10.32 56.31
N SER A 70 15.27 11.34 55.47
CA SER A 70 16.24 12.19 54.76
C SER A 70 17.10 13.06 55.70
N PRO A 71 18.28 13.53 55.23
CA PRO A 71 18.52 14.97 54.98
C PRO A 71 18.87 15.27 53.49
N ALA A 72 18.52 16.38 52.84
CA ALA A 72 18.61 17.83 53.16
C ALA A 72 20.01 18.44 52.84
N GLU A 73 20.20 19.69 52.37
CA GLU A 73 19.26 20.84 52.26
C GLU A 73 19.75 22.01 51.33
N THR A 74 18.92 23.08 51.27
CA THR A 74 19.17 24.53 50.91
C THR A 74 19.24 24.91 49.42
N THR A 75 18.84 26.10 48.90
CA THR A 75 18.07 27.34 49.29
C THR A 75 17.73 28.13 47.98
N THR A 76 17.01 29.27 47.82
CA THR A 76 16.19 30.28 48.57
C THR A 76 15.28 30.93 47.48
N ALA A 77 13.94 31.00 47.53
CA ALA A 77 12.98 31.73 48.38
C ALA A 77 12.69 33.21 47.99
N ALA A 78 11.47 33.48 47.48
CA ALA A 78 10.67 34.74 47.43
C ALA A 78 9.42 34.51 46.51
N ASP A 79 8.23 35.12 46.64
CA ASP A 79 7.47 35.67 47.79
C ASP A 79 5.94 35.65 47.43
N ALA A 80 5.06 35.95 48.38
CA ALA A 80 3.60 36.20 48.38
C ALA A 80 2.78 36.25 47.04
N LYS A 81 1.46 35.93 46.98
CA LYS A 81 0.40 36.11 48.00
C LYS A 81 -0.89 35.34 47.62
N GLN A 82 -1.70 34.92 48.61
CA GLN A 82 -3.05 34.34 48.40
C GLN A 82 -4.09 34.95 49.37
N PRO A 83 -5.35 35.14 48.94
CA PRO A 83 -6.54 34.72 49.73
C PRO A 83 -7.73 34.26 48.85
N ARG A 84 -8.85 33.70 49.35
CA ARG A 84 -9.15 32.80 50.51
C ARG A 84 -10.60 32.25 50.33
N VAL A 85 -10.83 31.03 50.85
CA VAL A 85 -12.09 30.24 51.02
C VAL A 85 -13.27 31.01 51.71
N PRO A 86 -14.57 30.55 51.77
CA PRO A 86 -15.02 29.14 51.91
C PRO A 86 -16.42 28.68 51.35
N ASP A 87 -16.76 27.46 51.78
CA ASP A 87 -17.89 26.51 51.53
C ASP A 87 -19.28 26.89 52.13
N ALA A 88 -20.38 26.30 51.60
CA ALA A 88 -21.60 26.00 52.38
C ALA A 88 -22.51 24.85 51.81
N ALA A 89 -22.72 23.82 52.64
CA ALA A 89 -23.74 22.75 52.70
C ALA A 89 -25.24 23.10 52.36
N ALA A 90 -26.22 22.18 52.18
CA ALA A 90 -26.31 20.71 51.93
C ALA A 90 -27.80 20.22 51.74
N SER A 91 -28.01 18.90 51.54
CA SER A 91 -29.24 18.08 51.82
C SER A 91 -30.32 17.86 50.73
N ALA A 92 -31.08 16.75 50.88
CA ALA A 92 -32.09 16.14 49.96
C ALA A 92 -33.47 15.96 50.70
N PRO A 93 -34.50 15.13 50.30
CA PRO A 93 -34.68 14.13 49.21
C PRO A 93 -36.07 14.14 48.49
N SER A 94 -36.42 13.07 47.75
CA SER A 94 -37.72 12.80 47.08
C SER A 94 -38.78 12.13 47.99
N PRO A 95 -40.08 12.08 47.59
CA PRO A 95 -40.66 10.80 47.11
C PRO A 95 -41.81 10.94 46.06
N ALA A 96 -42.48 9.83 45.72
CA ALA A 96 -43.68 9.73 44.87
C ALA A 96 -44.86 9.06 45.61
N PRO A 97 -46.09 9.07 45.05
CA PRO A 97 -47.02 7.92 45.19
C PRO A 97 -47.79 7.58 43.89
N ASP A 98 -48.80 6.71 43.99
CA ASP A 98 -49.40 5.87 42.92
C ASP A 98 -50.96 5.75 43.02
N SER A 99 -51.59 5.02 42.08
CA SER A 99 -52.95 4.41 42.07
C SER A 99 -54.13 5.15 41.37
N ALA A 100 -55.08 4.34 40.84
CA ALA A 100 -56.25 4.70 40.01
C ALA A 100 -57.61 4.45 40.73
N PRO A 101 -58.82 4.61 40.10
CA PRO A 101 -59.38 3.60 39.17
C PRO A 101 -60.34 4.16 38.06
N ALA A 102 -61.00 3.25 37.30
CA ALA A 102 -61.99 3.52 36.22
C ALA A 102 -63.47 3.39 36.71
N PRO A 103 -64.54 3.51 35.86
CA PRO A 103 -64.90 2.63 34.71
C PRO A 103 -65.46 3.44 33.48
N ASP A 104 -66.23 2.99 32.47
CA ASP A 104 -66.86 1.69 32.12
C ASP A 104 -66.96 1.40 30.57
N LYS A 105 -68.17 1.23 29.99
CA LYS A 105 -68.50 0.50 28.73
C LYS A 105 -69.98 0.79 28.29
N PRO A 106 -70.63 0.10 27.31
CA PRO A 106 -70.20 -0.78 26.18
C PRO A 106 -70.96 -0.54 24.82
N VAL A 107 -70.82 -1.49 23.86
CA VAL A 107 -71.74 -1.89 22.73
C VAL A 107 -71.63 -1.15 21.36
N ALA A 108 -71.70 -1.77 20.16
CA ALA A 108 -71.29 -3.11 19.62
C ALA A 108 -71.55 -3.23 18.08
N THR A 109 -70.88 -4.19 17.39
CA THR A 109 -71.32 -5.01 16.20
C THR A 109 -71.77 -4.32 14.88
N ASP A 110 -71.59 -4.87 13.66
CA ASP A 110 -71.06 -6.15 13.11
C ASP A 110 -70.24 -5.85 11.79
N GLN A 111 -69.26 -6.62 11.25
CA GLN A 111 -69.06 -8.07 11.00
C GLN A 111 -69.75 -8.58 9.69
N PRO A 112 -69.37 -9.70 9.02
CA PRO A 112 -68.13 -10.50 8.95
C PRO A 112 -67.43 -10.31 7.56
N ALA A 113 -66.50 -11.10 7.00
CA ALA A 113 -65.87 -12.42 7.25
C ALA A 113 -64.47 -12.42 6.53
N ALA A 114 -63.56 -13.41 6.51
CA ALA A 114 -63.32 -14.72 7.14
C ALA A 114 -61.78 -15.02 7.02
N PRO A 115 -61.18 -16.04 7.68
CA PRO A 115 -59.72 -16.20 7.71
C PRO A 115 -59.16 -17.19 6.67
N ASP A 116 -57.91 -16.97 6.29
CA ASP A 116 -57.04 -17.97 5.66
C ASP A 116 -55.64 -17.93 6.34
N ASN A 117 -54.90 -19.03 6.39
CA ASN A 117 -53.66 -19.12 7.17
C ASN A 117 -52.65 -20.14 6.59
N ALA A 118 -51.36 -19.87 6.86
CA ALA A 118 -50.19 -20.71 6.56
C ALA A 118 -49.65 -20.73 5.11
N ALA A 119 -49.04 -19.63 4.69
CA ALA A 119 -47.81 -19.63 3.89
C ALA A 119 -46.90 -18.47 4.32
N ALA A 120 -45.60 -18.71 4.50
CA ALA A 120 -44.67 -17.73 5.07
C ALA A 120 -43.85 -16.99 3.98
N PRO A 121 -43.76 -15.65 4.02
CA PRO A 121 -42.73 -14.87 3.35
C PRO A 121 -41.49 -14.66 4.24
N ALA A 122 -40.35 -14.35 3.62
CA ALA A 122 -39.07 -14.16 4.29
C ALA A 122 -38.97 -12.83 5.07
N GLN A 123 -37.92 -12.72 5.90
CA GLN A 123 -37.59 -11.51 6.66
C GLN A 123 -37.34 -10.31 5.72
N ALA A 124 -38.05 -9.21 5.93
CA ALA A 124 -37.75 -7.95 5.28
C ALA A 124 -36.44 -7.37 5.84
N ALA A 125 -35.39 -7.34 5.02
CA ALA A 125 -34.15 -6.67 5.35
C ALA A 125 -34.36 -5.15 5.29
N THR A 126 -34.61 -4.51 6.43
CA THR A 126 -34.65 -3.05 6.53
C THR A 126 -33.22 -2.48 6.49
N GLY A 127 -32.69 -2.32 5.27
CA GLY A 127 -31.39 -1.75 5.01
C GLY A 127 -31.42 -0.94 3.71
N ASP A 128 -30.67 0.16 3.71
CA ASP A 128 -30.44 1.08 2.60
C ASP A 128 -31.70 1.76 1.98
N THR A 129 -32.02 2.93 2.52
CA THR A 129 -32.91 3.93 1.90
C THR A 129 -32.18 5.25 1.64
N ALA A 130 -30.86 5.21 1.45
CA ALA A 130 -30.01 6.40 1.29
C ALA A 130 -29.15 6.36 0.02
N GLN A 131 -28.75 5.17 -0.44
CA GLN A 131 -28.03 4.98 -1.70
C GLN A 131 -28.96 4.90 -2.92
N ALA A 132 -30.24 4.55 -2.72
CA ALA A 132 -31.29 4.49 -3.74
C ALA A 132 -31.67 5.85 -4.37
N ASP A 133 -30.99 6.92 -3.97
CA ASP A 133 -31.35 8.30 -4.24
C ASP A 133 -30.50 8.95 -5.36
N ILE A 134 -29.56 8.18 -5.95
CA ILE A 134 -28.70 8.51 -7.11
C ILE A 134 -29.06 7.54 -8.24
N PRO A 135 -29.22 7.97 -9.51
CA PRO A 135 -29.58 7.05 -10.60
C PRO A 135 -28.43 6.13 -11.02
N SER A 136 -28.72 4.86 -11.27
CA SER A 136 -27.76 3.82 -11.69
C SER A 136 -28.32 2.92 -12.80
N PHE A 137 -27.45 2.26 -13.57
CA PHE A 137 -27.81 1.29 -14.59
C PHE A 137 -27.85 -0.14 -14.02
N ASP A 138 -28.98 -0.85 -14.18
CA ASP A 138 -29.05 -2.30 -13.91
C ASP A 138 -29.05 -3.12 -15.20
N VAL A 139 -29.61 -2.60 -16.30
CA VAL A 139 -29.60 -3.22 -17.63
C VAL A 139 -29.35 -2.15 -18.69
N LEU A 140 -28.42 -2.43 -19.60
CA LEU A 140 -28.22 -1.69 -20.84
C LEU A 140 -28.14 -2.71 -21.98
N ARG A 141 -29.13 -2.69 -22.88
CA ARG A 141 -29.17 -3.55 -24.07
C ARG A 141 -29.25 -2.67 -25.32
N VAL A 142 -28.34 -2.92 -26.25
CA VAL A 142 -28.24 -2.19 -27.53
C VAL A 142 -28.21 -3.23 -28.64
N GLU A 143 -29.17 -3.13 -29.56
CA GLU A 143 -29.27 -3.97 -30.75
C GLU A 143 -28.55 -3.34 -31.95
N ARG A 144 -28.36 -4.12 -33.01
CA ARG A 144 -27.51 -3.77 -34.15
C ARG A 144 -28.02 -2.60 -35.00
N ASP A 145 -29.32 -2.36 -34.95
CA ASP A 145 -30.01 -1.22 -35.56
C ASP A 145 -29.93 0.07 -34.74
N GLY A 146 -29.33 0.01 -33.54
CA GLY A 146 -29.28 1.10 -32.56
C GLY A 146 -30.44 1.10 -31.56
N SER A 147 -31.39 0.16 -31.67
CA SER A 147 -32.52 0.04 -30.73
C SER A 147 -31.99 -0.24 -29.34
N THR A 148 -32.30 0.65 -28.39
CA THR A 148 -31.68 0.67 -27.06
C THR A 148 -32.74 0.60 -25.97
N VAL A 149 -32.54 -0.32 -25.02
CA VAL A 149 -33.36 -0.49 -23.81
C VAL A 149 -32.46 -0.31 -22.59
N ILE A 150 -32.90 0.56 -21.68
CA ILE A 150 -32.17 0.92 -20.47
C ILE A 150 -33.10 0.71 -19.27
N ALA A 151 -32.65 -0.02 -18.26
CA ALA A 151 -33.35 -0.15 -16.99
C ALA A 151 -32.38 0.03 -15.83
N GLY A 152 -32.92 0.41 -14.67
CA GLY A 152 -32.11 0.75 -13.52
C GLY A 152 -32.94 1.25 -12.35
N ARG A 153 -32.27 1.87 -11.38
CA ARG A 153 -32.88 2.43 -10.17
C ARG A 153 -32.51 3.90 -9.99
N ALA A 154 -33.41 4.66 -9.39
CA ALA A 154 -33.33 6.09 -9.15
C ALA A 154 -34.34 6.53 -8.06
N ALA A 155 -34.36 7.81 -7.71
CA ALA A 155 -35.24 8.35 -6.66
C ALA A 155 -36.75 8.12 -6.96
N PRO A 156 -37.53 7.48 -6.05
CA PRO A 156 -38.93 7.11 -6.31
C PRO A 156 -39.86 8.24 -6.77
N GLY A 157 -40.36 8.12 -8.00
CA GLY A 157 -41.23 9.12 -8.62
C GLY A 157 -40.55 10.43 -9.04
N SER A 158 -39.24 10.46 -9.23
CA SER A 158 -38.56 11.51 -10.01
C SER A 158 -38.82 11.33 -11.51
N ASP A 159 -38.57 12.38 -12.29
CA ASP A 159 -38.47 12.28 -13.74
C ASP A 159 -36.98 12.07 -14.12
N LEU A 160 -36.69 11.16 -15.06
CA LEU A 160 -35.34 10.67 -15.35
C LEU A 160 -34.98 10.89 -16.82
N ALA A 161 -33.97 11.72 -17.06
CA ALA A 161 -33.40 11.95 -18.38
C ALA A 161 -32.20 11.02 -18.64
N VAL A 162 -32.13 10.45 -19.85
CA VAL A 162 -30.93 9.80 -20.40
C VAL A 162 -30.20 10.84 -21.24
N VAL A 163 -28.91 11.07 -20.98
CA VAL A 163 -28.15 12.21 -21.53
C VAL A 163 -26.82 11.75 -22.13
N ASN A 164 -26.48 12.23 -23.33
CA ASN A 164 -25.18 12.04 -23.98
C ASN A 164 -24.45 13.39 -24.09
N GLY A 165 -23.40 13.57 -23.28
CA GLY A 165 -22.84 14.89 -23.01
C GLY A 165 -23.93 15.81 -22.42
N ASP A 166 -24.20 16.93 -23.10
CA ASP A 166 -25.28 17.86 -22.73
C ASP A 166 -26.65 17.51 -23.36
N THR A 167 -26.71 16.55 -24.29
CA THR A 167 -27.93 16.26 -25.08
C THR A 167 -28.81 15.24 -24.38
N VAL A 168 -30.03 15.63 -23.99
CA VAL A 168 -31.07 14.70 -23.52
C VAL A 168 -31.60 13.89 -24.71
N ILE A 169 -31.54 12.56 -24.62
CA ILE A 169 -31.98 11.65 -25.68
C ILE A 169 -33.41 11.13 -25.43
N THR A 170 -33.75 10.80 -24.18
CA THR A 170 -35.11 10.46 -23.77
C THR A 170 -35.34 10.81 -22.29
N THR A 171 -36.61 10.89 -21.89
CA THR A 171 -37.03 11.09 -20.50
C THR A 171 -38.11 10.06 -20.14
N THR A 172 -37.91 9.32 -19.06
CA THR A 172 -38.89 8.38 -18.49
C THR A 172 -39.27 8.80 -17.06
N LYS A 173 -40.31 8.21 -16.48
CA LYS A 173 -40.72 8.46 -15.09
C LYS A 173 -40.35 7.29 -14.20
N VAL A 174 -39.66 7.57 -13.09
CA VAL A 174 -39.26 6.55 -12.12
C VAL A 174 -40.50 6.05 -11.35
N SER A 175 -40.59 4.75 -11.13
CA SER A 175 -41.71 4.13 -10.42
C SER A 175 -41.73 4.48 -8.92
N PRO A 176 -42.84 4.20 -8.20
CA PRO A 176 -42.89 4.33 -6.74
C PRO A 176 -41.97 3.40 -5.96
N SER A 177 -41.42 2.34 -6.57
CA SER A 177 -40.40 1.46 -5.96
C SER A 177 -38.95 1.92 -6.22
N GLY A 178 -38.75 2.91 -7.09
CA GLY A 178 -37.43 3.42 -7.47
C GLY A 178 -36.88 2.83 -8.78
N ASP A 179 -37.49 1.77 -9.30
CA ASP A 179 -37.09 1.16 -10.57
C ASP A 179 -37.58 2.01 -11.77
N PHE A 180 -36.84 1.98 -12.88
CA PHE A 180 -37.26 2.55 -14.16
C PHE A 180 -36.96 1.62 -15.33
N ALA A 181 -37.70 1.81 -16.42
CA ALA A 181 -37.34 1.35 -17.75
C ALA A 181 -37.51 2.50 -18.75
N ALA A 182 -36.58 2.61 -19.69
CA ALA A 182 -36.60 3.54 -20.82
C ALA A 182 -36.30 2.75 -22.11
N VAL A 183 -37.10 3.01 -23.14
CA VAL A 183 -36.85 2.56 -24.51
C VAL A 183 -36.58 3.82 -25.33
N LEU A 184 -35.59 3.77 -26.22
CA LEU A 184 -35.30 4.87 -27.13
C LEU A 184 -36.31 4.87 -28.30
N ASP A 185 -37.17 5.90 -28.38
CA ASP A 185 -38.12 6.07 -29.48
C ASP A 185 -37.44 6.28 -30.85
N GLN A 186 -36.19 6.75 -30.83
CA GLN A 186 -35.31 6.80 -32.00
C GLN A 186 -34.05 5.99 -31.69
N PRO A 187 -33.68 5.00 -32.52
CA PRO A 187 -32.47 4.21 -32.30
C PRO A 187 -31.21 5.08 -32.43
N LEU A 188 -30.14 4.69 -31.72
CA LEU A 188 -28.83 5.34 -31.81
C LEU A 188 -28.24 5.16 -33.22
N ALA A 189 -27.90 6.27 -33.87
CA ALA A 189 -27.26 6.22 -35.19
C ALA A 189 -25.85 5.58 -35.11
N PRO A 190 -25.26 5.10 -36.22
CA PRO A 190 -23.94 4.46 -36.19
C PRO A 190 -22.79 5.41 -35.75
N GLY A 191 -22.33 5.22 -34.52
CA GLY A 191 -21.31 6.04 -33.86
C GLY A 191 -21.10 5.67 -32.40
N ASP A 192 -20.31 6.48 -31.70
CA ASP A 192 -19.91 6.28 -30.31
C ASP A 192 -20.63 7.25 -29.37
N TYR A 193 -21.20 6.74 -28.27
CA TYR A 193 -22.04 7.46 -27.31
C TYR A 193 -21.54 7.24 -25.88
N GLN A 194 -21.70 8.24 -25.02
CA GLN A 194 -21.44 8.18 -23.58
C GLN A 194 -22.72 8.57 -22.84
N LEU A 195 -23.55 7.56 -22.56
CA LEU A 195 -24.84 7.74 -21.91
C LEU A 195 -24.66 7.89 -20.40
N THR A 196 -25.36 8.85 -19.82
CA THR A 196 -25.47 9.09 -18.38
C THR A 196 -26.93 9.27 -18.00
N LEU A 197 -27.26 9.07 -16.73
CA LEU A 197 -28.62 9.26 -16.20
C LEU A 197 -28.67 10.52 -15.34
N ARG A 198 -29.74 11.33 -15.45
CA ARG A 198 -30.00 12.49 -14.59
C ARG A 198 -31.44 12.44 -14.07
N ALA A 199 -31.61 12.33 -12.77
CA ALA A 199 -32.90 12.29 -12.10
C ALA A 199 -33.25 13.67 -11.52
N THR A 200 -34.40 14.24 -11.92
CA THR A 200 -34.93 15.50 -11.39
C THR A 200 -35.96 15.20 -10.30
N GLY A 201 -35.63 15.54 -9.05
CA GLY A 201 -36.48 15.33 -7.89
C GLY A 201 -37.72 16.23 -7.86
N LYS A 202 -38.72 15.87 -7.05
CA LYS A 202 -39.94 16.67 -6.80
C LYS A 202 -39.65 18.02 -6.13
N ASP A 203 -38.45 18.20 -5.61
CA ASP A 203 -37.90 19.45 -5.07
C ASP A 203 -37.14 20.29 -6.11
N GLY A 204 -37.16 19.87 -7.39
CA GLY A 204 -36.52 20.57 -8.50
C GLY A 204 -35.00 20.42 -8.55
N LYS A 205 -34.41 19.48 -7.79
CA LYS A 205 -32.96 19.22 -7.83
C LYS A 205 -32.63 18.09 -8.78
N ASP A 206 -31.64 18.33 -9.64
CA ASP A 206 -31.04 17.31 -10.50
C ASP A 206 -29.96 16.52 -9.74
N LYS A 207 -29.95 15.20 -9.95
CA LYS A 207 -28.89 14.28 -9.51
C LYS A 207 -28.43 13.45 -10.68
N SER A 208 -27.16 13.55 -11.04
CA SER A 208 -26.55 12.75 -12.10
C SER A 208 -26.02 11.41 -11.57
N SER A 209 -25.91 10.42 -12.45
CA SER A 209 -25.26 9.15 -12.17
C SER A 209 -23.74 9.29 -12.02
N ASN A 210 -23.14 8.40 -11.23
CA ASN A 210 -21.70 8.20 -11.17
C ASN A 210 -21.20 7.15 -12.18
N GLU A 211 -22.09 6.64 -13.03
CA GLU A 211 -21.83 5.60 -14.02
C GLU A 211 -21.96 6.17 -15.44
N VAL A 212 -21.02 5.81 -16.32
CA VAL A 212 -21.01 6.19 -17.74
C VAL A 212 -21.14 4.94 -18.59
N ALA A 213 -22.17 4.90 -19.43
CA ALA A 213 -22.45 3.83 -20.36
C ALA A 213 -21.89 4.17 -21.74
N THR A 214 -20.73 3.62 -22.08
CA THR A 214 -20.13 3.77 -23.42
C THR A 214 -20.75 2.76 -24.37
N VAL A 215 -21.29 3.24 -25.49
CA VAL A 215 -21.95 2.43 -26.53
C VAL A 215 -21.35 2.76 -27.89
N SER A 216 -20.91 1.75 -28.64
CA SER A 216 -20.46 1.88 -30.03
C SER A 216 -21.39 1.09 -30.96
N VAL A 217 -22.06 1.81 -31.88
CA VAL A 217 -22.99 1.24 -32.86
C VAL A 217 -22.29 1.12 -34.23
N PRO A 218 -22.07 -0.09 -34.77
CA PRO A 218 -21.23 -0.30 -35.94
C PRO A 218 -21.87 0.21 -37.24
N LYS A 219 -21.03 0.80 -38.11
CA LYS A 219 -21.42 1.36 -39.42
C LYS A 219 -21.64 0.31 -40.53
N THR A 220 -21.33 -0.95 -40.27
CA THR A 220 -21.41 -2.07 -41.22
C THR A 220 -22.08 -3.30 -40.57
N PRO A 221 -22.61 -4.26 -41.35
CA PRO A 221 -23.23 -5.48 -40.81
C PRO A 221 -22.30 -6.41 -40.01
N ASP A 222 -20.99 -6.23 -40.10
CA ASP A 222 -19.99 -7.16 -39.55
C ASP A 222 -19.19 -6.61 -38.34
N GLY A 223 -19.30 -5.31 -38.03
CA GLY A 223 -18.61 -4.71 -36.87
C GLY A 223 -19.13 -5.21 -35.51
N GLU A 224 -18.27 -5.21 -34.49
CA GLU A 224 -18.64 -5.65 -33.14
C GLU A 224 -19.55 -4.61 -32.44
N LEU A 225 -20.54 -5.09 -31.67
CA LEU A 225 -21.38 -4.24 -30.81
C LEU A 225 -20.75 -4.17 -29.42
N LEU A 226 -20.32 -2.98 -29.00
CA LEU A 226 -19.67 -2.78 -27.70
C LEU A 226 -20.53 -1.86 -26.83
N ALA A 227 -21.07 -2.42 -25.75
CA ALA A 227 -21.77 -1.68 -24.70
C ALA A 227 -21.12 -2.01 -23.34
N MET A 228 -20.57 -1.00 -22.68
CA MET A 228 -19.86 -1.14 -21.40
C MET A 228 -20.30 -0.04 -20.44
N VAL A 229 -20.81 -0.44 -19.27
CA VAL A 229 -21.02 0.49 -18.16
C VAL A 229 -19.74 0.55 -17.34
N SER A 230 -19.17 1.75 -17.22
CA SER A 230 -17.95 2.02 -16.45
C SER A 230 -18.25 3.02 -15.34
N LYS A 231 -17.86 2.66 -14.13
CA LYS A 231 -17.91 3.50 -12.93
C LYS A 231 -16.47 3.83 -12.53
N PRO A 232 -16.09 5.11 -12.35
CA PRO A 232 -14.73 5.45 -11.94
C PRO A 232 -14.36 4.75 -10.62
N GLY A 233 -13.36 3.87 -10.67
CA GLY A 233 -12.88 3.08 -9.51
C GLY A 233 -13.24 1.59 -9.53
N GLU A 234 -14.19 1.14 -10.36
CA GLU A 234 -14.53 -0.30 -10.50
C GLU A 234 -14.07 -0.91 -11.83
N ALA A 235 -13.95 -2.24 -11.86
CA ALA A 235 -13.66 -2.98 -13.09
C ALA A 235 -14.86 -2.92 -14.05
N SER A 236 -14.61 -2.50 -15.29
CA SER A 236 -15.64 -2.35 -16.34
C SER A 236 -16.44 -3.63 -16.55
N ARG A 237 -17.78 -3.52 -16.50
CA ARG A 237 -18.68 -4.66 -16.67
C ARG A 237 -19.14 -4.72 -18.12
N ILE A 238 -18.72 -5.77 -18.84
CA ILE A 238 -19.24 -6.12 -20.17
C ILE A 238 -20.64 -6.72 -19.95
N ILE A 239 -21.68 -6.09 -20.50
CA ILE A 239 -23.08 -6.45 -20.26
C ILE A 239 -23.73 -7.14 -21.48
N THR A 240 -22.96 -7.37 -22.55
CA THR A 240 -23.42 -8.07 -23.76
C THR A 240 -22.45 -9.19 -24.17
N ALA A 241 -22.94 -10.42 -24.28
CA ALA A 241 -22.25 -11.54 -24.90
C ALA A 241 -23.27 -12.50 -25.54
N PRO A 242 -23.11 -12.92 -26.82
CA PRO A 242 -23.88 -14.01 -27.41
C PRO A 242 -23.51 -15.36 -26.75
N GLY A 243 -24.48 -16.27 -26.62
CA GLY A 243 -24.39 -17.40 -25.69
C GLY A 243 -23.80 -18.72 -26.23
N GLU A 244 -23.06 -19.37 -25.34
CA GLU A 244 -23.02 -20.81 -25.02
C GLU A 244 -22.55 -21.89 -26.04
N ALA A 245 -21.52 -22.63 -25.59
CA ALA A 245 -21.18 -24.05 -25.85
C ALA A 245 -20.40 -24.53 -27.10
N ALA A 246 -19.39 -25.37 -26.78
CA ALA A 246 -18.81 -26.52 -27.52
C ALA A 246 -17.39 -26.42 -28.16
N ASP A 247 -16.50 -27.25 -27.63
CA ASP A 247 -15.30 -27.91 -28.19
C ASP A 247 -14.02 -27.14 -28.65
N VAL A 248 -12.88 -27.86 -28.58
CA VAL A 248 -11.47 -27.44 -28.85
C VAL A 248 -10.68 -28.74 -29.16
N PRO A 249 -9.69 -28.85 -30.08
CA PRO A 249 -8.73 -27.85 -30.63
C PRO A 249 -8.53 -28.02 -32.18
N PRO A 250 -7.40 -27.67 -32.87
CA PRO A 250 -6.20 -26.88 -32.50
C PRO A 250 -5.85 -25.71 -33.45
N ALA A 251 -4.78 -24.97 -33.15
CA ALA A 251 -4.25 -23.86 -33.94
C ALA A 251 -3.55 -24.29 -35.26
N PRO A 252 -3.38 -23.34 -36.21
CA PRO A 252 -2.00 -22.87 -36.44
C PRO A 252 -1.85 -21.36 -36.77
N ALA A 253 -0.86 -20.75 -36.10
CA ALA A 253 0.21 -19.88 -36.64
C ALA A 253 -0.01 -18.89 -37.81
N ILE A 254 0.28 -17.61 -37.51
CA ILE A 254 1.00 -16.60 -38.33
C ILE A 254 0.27 -15.98 -39.56
N ALA A 255 0.01 -14.67 -39.48
CA ALA A 255 0.43 -13.69 -40.50
C ALA A 255 0.36 -12.23 -39.98
N ALA A 256 1.44 -11.48 -40.14
CA ALA A 256 1.43 -10.01 -40.22
C ALA A 256 2.10 -9.62 -41.54
N PRO A 257 1.45 -8.79 -42.38
CA PRO A 257 2.08 -7.54 -42.83
C PRO A 257 1.06 -6.42 -43.23
N PRO A 258 1.50 -5.21 -43.65
CA PRO A 258 2.48 -4.31 -43.02
C PRO A 258 1.90 -2.85 -42.96
N PRO A 259 2.56 -1.69 -43.24
CA PRO A 259 2.24 -0.44 -42.53
C PRO A 259 1.65 0.70 -43.39
N ALA A 260 1.22 1.80 -42.75
CA ALA A 260 0.87 3.05 -43.44
C ALA A 260 1.24 4.32 -42.64
N ALA A 261 2.14 5.12 -43.22
CA ALA A 261 2.25 6.58 -43.09
C ALA A 261 2.21 7.22 -41.68
N GLU A 262 3.28 7.04 -40.91
CA GLU A 262 4.20 8.13 -40.54
C GLU A 262 3.64 9.58 -40.68
N ALA A 263 2.88 10.04 -39.68
CA ALA A 263 2.68 11.46 -39.43
C ALA A 263 3.82 11.97 -38.52
N ALA A 264 4.60 12.95 -38.99
CA ALA A 264 5.85 13.35 -38.36
C ALA A 264 5.66 14.12 -37.04
N ALA A 265 5.44 13.40 -35.95
CA ALA A 265 5.64 13.91 -34.59
C ALA A 265 7.15 14.16 -34.38
N GLN A 266 7.55 15.43 -34.40
CA GLN A 266 8.91 15.83 -34.03
C GLN A 266 9.21 15.34 -32.60
N PRO A 267 10.47 14.93 -32.29
CA PRO A 267 10.81 14.51 -30.94
C PRO A 267 10.66 15.70 -29.99
N ALA A 268 9.56 15.70 -29.22
CA ALA A 268 9.43 16.51 -28.03
C ALA A 268 10.55 16.05 -27.08
N ALA A 269 11.67 16.79 -27.11
CA ALA A 269 12.85 16.48 -26.31
C ALA A 269 12.41 16.33 -24.86
N ALA A 270 12.75 15.20 -24.25
CA ALA A 270 12.38 14.90 -22.87
C ALA A 270 13.04 15.93 -21.95
N LEU A 271 12.32 17.01 -21.65
CA LEU A 271 12.75 18.04 -20.71
C LEU A 271 13.09 17.33 -19.39
N PRO A 272 14.29 17.57 -18.82
CA PRO A 272 14.67 16.93 -17.58
C PRO A 272 13.63 17.28 -16.52
N ALA A 273 12.95 16.27 -16.00
CA ALA A 273 11.82 16.49 -15.12
C ALA A 273 12.27 17.34 -13.92
N PRO A 274 11.66 18.52 -13.68
CA PRO A 274 12.15 19.44 -12.66
C PRO A 274 12.13 18.76 -11.29
N ALA A 275 13.23 18.88 -10.55
CA ALA A 275 13.38 18.34 -9.19
C ALA A 275 12.56 19.10 -8.13
N MET A 276 11.46 19.73 -8.55
CA MET A 276 10.50 20.45 -7.74
C MET A 276 9.17 19.68 -7.79
N ARG A 277 9.11 18.55 -7.08
CA ARG A 277 7.90 17.74 -6.98
C ARG A 277 7.30 17.86 -5.59
N ILE A 278 6.26 18.70 -5.49
CA ILE A 278 5.27 18.51 -4.43
C ILE A 278 4.43 17.28 -4.79
N ALA A 279 4.21 16.38 -3.83
CA ALA A 279 3.35 15.22 -3.98
C ALA A 279 2.75 14.83 -2.63
N VAL A 280 1.48 14.43 -2.62
CA VAL A 280 0.85 13.77 -1.46
C VAL A 280 1.16 12.27 -1.54
N THR A 281 1.65 11.69 -0.45
CA THR A 281 2.06 10.27 -0.39
C THR A 281 1.13 9.43 0.49
N ALA A 282 0.43 10.03 1.45
CA ALA A 282 -0.59 9.34 2.25
C ALA A 282 -1.58 10.33 2.88
N VAL A 283 -2.77 9.85 3.18
CA VAL A 283 -3.82 10.53 3.94
C VAL A 283 -4.36 9.59 5.00
N GLU A 284 -4.32 10.01 6.26
CA GLU A 284 -4.87 9.27 7.41
C GLU A 284 -5.97 10.10 8.07
N ILE A 285 -7.10 9.47 8.38
CA ILE A 285 -8.26 10.09 9.03
C ILE A 285 -8.53 9.35 10.33
N GLU A 286 -8.79 10.11 11.40
CA GLU A 286 -9.11 9.62 12.74
C GLU A 286 -10.24 10.48 13.33
N GLY A 287 -11.47 9.97 13.26
CA GLY A 287 -12.68 10.73 13.57
C GLY A 287 -12.86 11.91 12.61
N SER A 288 -12.89 13.13 13.16
CA SER A 288 -12.92 14.39 12.41
C SER A 288 -11.54 15.02 12.20
N ARG A 289 -10.45 14.32 12.55
CA ARG A 289 -9.08 14.76 12.23
C ARG A 289 -8.58 14.11 10.96
N ILE A 290 -7.92 14.90 10.12
CA ILE A 290 -7.21 14.44 8.92
C ILE A 290 -5.71 14.77 9.06
N PHE A 291 -4.88 13.90 8.49
CA PHE A 291 -3.43 14.02 8.42
C PHE A 291 -3.01 13.77 6.97
N VAL A 292 -2.46 14.79 6.30
CA VAL A 292 -1.96 14.70 4.92
C VAL A 292 -0.44 14.67 4.96
N ALA A 293 0.15 13.57 4.52
CA ALA A 293 1.60 13.40 4.40
C ALA A 293 2.05 13.45 2.95
N GLY A 294 3.26 13.96 2.71
CA GLY A 294 3.80 14.10 1.37
C GLY A 294 5.26 14.50 1.32
N THR A 295 5.74 14.75 0.09
CA THR A 295 7.07 15.26 -0.22
C THR A 295 6.99 16.64 -0.85
N ALA A 296 7.91 17.53 -0.51
CA ALA A 296 8.10 18.86 -1.09
C ALA A 296 9.56 19.32 -0.90
N PRO A 297 10.03 20.37 -1.59
CA PRO A 297 11.38 20.92 -1.35
C PRO A 297 11.63 21.23 0.13
N ALA A 298 12.80 20.88 0.65
CA ALA A 298 13.10 20.98 2.08
C ALA A 298 12.94 22.41 2.61
N GLY A 299 12.25 22.57 3.75
CA GLY A 299 11.92 23.87 4.34
C GLY A 299 10.79 24.66 3.67
N ALA A 300 10.32 24.25 2.48
CA ALA A 300 9.24 24.93 1.77
C ALA A 300 7.89 24.78 2.50
N LEU A 301 7.01 25.76 2.28
CA LEU A 301 5.71 25.88 2.94
C LEU A 301 4.62 25.24 2.07
N VAL A 302 3.76 24.42 2.66
CA VAL A 302 2.71 23.66 1.96
C VAL A 302 1.37 23.87 2.65
N ARG A 303 0.32 24.18 1.87
CA ARG A 303 -1.08 24.23 2.33
C ARG A 303 -1.85 23.03 1.81
N ALA A 304 -2.56 22.32 2.67
CA ALA A 304 -3.42 21.21 2.27
C ALA A 304 -4.89 21.60 2.28
N TYR A 305 -5.65 21.00 1.36
CA TYR A 305 -7.09 21.18 1.19
C TYR A 305 -7.74 19.82 0.89
N ALA A 306 -9.01 19.64 1.27
CA ALA A 306 -9.88 18.58 0.76
C ALA A 306 -11.12 19.24 0.14
N ASP A 307 -11.45 18.92 -1.11
CA ASP A 307 -12.56 19.51 -1.87
C ASP A 307 -12.59 21.05 -1.79
N ASN A 308 -11.40 21.65 -1.98
CA ASN A 308 -11.09 23.07 -1.80
C ASN A 308 -11.26 23.66 -0.38
N THR A 309 -11.80 22.92 0.59
CA THR A 309 -11.81 23.28 2.03
C THR A 309 -10.40 23.19 2.61
N PHE A 310 -9.93 24.25 3.28
CA PHE A 310 -8.58 24.29 3.86
C PHE A 310 -8.46 23.37 5.09
N ILE A 311 -7.43 22.51 5.08
CA ILE A 311 -7.10 21.61 6.18
C ILE A 311 -6.11 22.29 7.15
N GLY A 312 -5.04 22.87 6.61
CA GLY A 312 -3.92 23.37 7.40
C GLY A 312 -2.67 23.67 6.56
N GLU A 313 -1.61 24.10 7.23
CA GLU A 313 -0.32 24.48 6.63
C GLU A 313 0.85 23.89 7.43
N ALA A 314 1.90 23.45 6.75
CA ALA A 314 3.15 23.03 7.38
C ALA A 314 4.37 23.32 6.50
N LYS A 315 5.56 23.35 7.11
CA LYS A 315 6.83 23.35 6.38
C LYS A 315 7.34 21.91 6.22
N ALA A 316 7.89 21.60 5.06
CA ALA A 316 8.62 20.35 4.84
C ALA A 316 9.90 20.33 5.69
N GLY A 317 10.23 19.16 6.26
CA GLY A 317 11.46 18.95 7.01
C GLY A 317 12.72 18.99 6.14
N ALA A 318 13.89 18.87 6.77
CA ALA A 318 15.18 18.78 6.07
C ALA A 318 15.29 17.55 5.15
N ASN A 319 14.48 16.51 5.40
CA ASN A 319 14.32 15.32 4.58
C ASN A 319 13.32 15.49 3.42
N GLY A 320 12.79 16.70 3.19
CA GLY A 320 11.79 16.97 2.15
C GLY A 320 10.40 16.36 2.39
N ARG A 321 10.10 15.86 3.60
CA ARG A 321 8.77 15.30 3.95
C ARG A 321 7.96 16.29 4.78
N PHE A 322 6.65 16.28 4.61
CA PHE A 322 5.71 17.08 5.42
C PHE A 322 4.58 16.23 5.99
N VAL A 323 4.00 16.71 7.09
CA VAL A 323 2.66 16.33 7.57
C VAL A 323 1.91 17.61 7.87
N ILE A 324 0.68 17.68 7.37
CA ILE A 324 -0.29 18.71 7.70
C ILE A 324 -1.44 18.02 8.41
N ASP A 325 -1.72 18.43 9.64
CA ASP A 325 -2.89 17.97 10.38
C ASP A 325 -3.96 19.07 10.47
N GLY A 326 -5.23 18.66 10.52
CA GLY A 326 -6.36 19.57 10.60
C GLY A 326 -7.64 18.86 11.06
N GLN A 327 -8.71 19.63 11.22
CA GLN A 327 -10.05 19.11 11.51
C GLN A 327 -10.97 19.38 10.31
N ILE A 328 -11.62 18.32 9.81
CA ILE A 328 -12.61 18.40 8.73
C ILE A 328 -13.61 17.25 8.85
N ASP A 329 -14.90 17.57 8.69
CA ASP A 329 -15.95 16.56 8.59
C ASP A 329 -16.15 16.20 7.11
N LEU A 330 -15.34 15.25 6.65
CA LEU A 330 -15.38 14.72 5.28
C LEU A 330 -16.38 13.56 5.23
N SER A 331 -17.23 13.49 4.21
CA SER A 331 -18.19 12.38 4.04
C SER A 331 -17.50 11.05 3.70
N VAL A 332 -18.28 9.97 3.59
CA VAL A 332 -17.84 8.73 2.94
C VAL A 332 -18.07 8.88 1.44
N GLY A 333 -17.10 8.46 0.61
CA GLY A 333 -17.14 8.60 -0.86
C GLY A 333 -15.85 9.19 -1.44
N SER A 334 -15.94 9.73 -2.65
CA SER A 334 -14.79 10.26 -3.41
C SER A 334 -14.52 11.74 -3.12
N HIS A 335 -13.25 12.05 -2.83
CA HIS A 335 -12.76 13.37 -2.45
C HIS A 335 -11.46 13.73 -3.18
N ILE A 336 -11.17 15.02 -3.34
CA ILE A 336 -9.91 15.52 -3.91
C ILE A 336 -9.05 16.17 -2.82
N ILE A 337 -7.91 15.56 -2.53
CA ILE A 337 -6.88 16.09 -1.63
C ILE A 337 -5.89 16.90 -2.46
N ARG A 338 -5.72 18.18 -2.10
CA ARG A 338 -4.90 19.14 -2.85
C ARG A 338 -3.81 19.69 -1.94
N ALA A 339 -2.57 19.73 -2.42
CA ALA A 339 -1.44 20.31 -1.70
C ALA A 339 -0.80 21.42 -2.54
N ASP A 340 -0.90 22.66 -2.07
CA ASP A 340 -0.41 23.86 -2.75
C ASP A 340 0.97 24.23 -2.16
N LEU A 341 2.02 24.21 -2.99
CA LEU A 341 3.39 24.59 -2.63
C LEU A 341 3.52 26.11 -2.65
N ILE A 342 3.66 26.73 -1.48
CA ILE A 342 3.73 28.18 -1.33
C ILE A 342 5.17 28.66 -1.54
N GLY A 343 5.32 29.75 -2.29
CA GLY A 343 6.60 30.37 -2.58
C GLY A 343 7.26 31.03 -1.35
N PRO A 344 8.51 31.50 -1.50
CA PRO A 344 9.23 32.18 -0.41
C PRO A 344 8.59 33.52 0.00
N ASP A 345 7.60 34.02 -0.75
CA ASP A 345 6.77 35.18 -0.39
C ASP A 345 5.65 34.85 0.61
N GLY A 346 5.37 33.56 0.87
CA GLY A 346 4.29 33.11 1.77
C GLY A 346 2.87 33.24 1.21
N VAL A 347 2.72 33.71 -0.04
CA VAL A 347 1.43 34.08 -0.65
C VAL A 347 1.19 33.35 -1.97
N LYS A 348 2.18 33.30 -2.87
CA LYS A 348 2.01 32.73 -4.22
C LYS A 348 2.11 31.21 -4.19
N VAL A 349 1.11 30.54 -4.76
CA VAL A 349 1.24 29.11 -5.09
C VAL A 349 2.20 28.97 -6.27
N THR A 350 3.26 28.20 -6.08
CA THR A 350 4.31 27.95 -7.08
C THR A 350 4.07 26.67 -7.86
N MET A 351 3.55 25.63 -7.19
CA MET A 351 3.08 24.37 -7.78
C MET A 351 1.92 23.83 -6.96
N ARG A 352 1.12 22.94 -7.55
CA ARG A 352 0.01 22.24 -6.90
C ARG A 352 0.11 20.75 -7.16
N ALA A 353 -0.12 19.93 -6.14
CA ALA A 353 -0.43 18.52 -6.27
C ALA A 353 -1.93 18.30 -6.07
N SER A 354 -2.52 17.38 -6.83
CA SER A 354 -3.92 17.00 -6.76
C SER A 354 -4.01 15.47 -6.73
N VAL A 355 -4.73 14.92 -5.75
CA VAL A 355 -4.84 13.50 -5.47
C VAL A 355 -6.32 13.13 -5.29
N PRO A 356 -6.86 12.16 -6.05
CA PRO A 356 -8.12 11.52 -5.71
C PRO A 356 -7.94 10.63 -4.47
N PHE A 357 -8.92 10.66 -3.58
CA PHE A 357 -8.94 9.89 -2.34
C PHE A 357 -10.37 9.42 -2.10
N GLU A 358 -10.57 8.11 -2.05
CA GLU A 358 -11.84 7.53 -1.63
C GLU A 358 -11.82 7.30 -0.12
N ARG A 359 -12.71 7.98 0.62
CA ARG A 359 -12.92 7.76 2.05
C ARG A 359 -13.94 6.62 2.23
N PRO A 360 -13.52 5.42 2.68
CA PRO A 360 -14.44 4.36 3.05
C PRO A 360 -15.11 4.64 4.39
N ALA A 361 -16.16 3.88 4.71
CA ALA A 361 -16.81 3.94 6.01
C ALA A 361 -15.88 3.44 7.13
N GLY A 362 -15.70 4.25 8.18
CA GLY A 362 -14.88 3.92 9.34
C GLY A 362 -14.48 5.16 10.15
N ALA A 363 -14.05 4.93 11.40
CA ALA A 363 -13.53 5.98 12.29
C ALA A 363 -12.00 6.16 12.19
N GLN A 364 -11.28 5.17 11.65
CA GLN A 364 -9.86 5.26 11.32
C GLN A 364 -9.63 4.68 9.93
N VAL A 365 -8.92 5.42 9.08
CA VAL A 365 -8.57 5.02 7.71
C VAL A 365 -7.19 5.59 7.38
N ALA A 366 -6.28 4.77 6.83
CA ALA A 366 -5.15 5.27 6.06
C ALA A 366 -5.37 4.94 4.57
N ALA A 367 -4.94 5.83 3.70
CA ALA A 367 -4.78 5.58 2.27
C ALA A 367 -3.40 6.08 1.82
N VAL A 368 -2.74 5.31 0.97
CA VAL A 368 -1.33 5.52 0.60
C VAL A 368 -1.18 5.55 -0.92
N ALA A 369 -0.22 6.33 -1.40
CA ALA A 369 0.20 6.28 -2.79
C ALA A 369 0.96 4.96 -2.99
N GLN A 370 0.46 4.11 -3.87
CA GLN A 370 1.23 2.92 -4.27
C GLN A 370 2.44 3.35 -5.13
N PRO A 371 3.52 2.57 -5.13
CA PRO A 371 4.57 2.71 -6.15
C PRO A 371 3.91 2.68 -7.53
N THR A 372 4.27 3.61 -8.43
CA THR A 372 3.85 3.49 -9.83
C THR A 372 4.47 2.24 -10.44
N ALA A 373 3.92 1.75 -11.55
CA ALA A 373 4.49 0.58 -12.23
C ALA A 373 6.00 0.75 -12.53
N ASP A 374 6.40 1.97 -12.92
CA ASP A 374 7.81 2.34 -13.18
C ASP A 374 8.68 2.31 -11.90
N ALA A 375 8.10 2.66 -10.74
CA ALA A 375 8.78 2.60 -9.45
C ALA A 375 8.93 1.14 -8.98
N ALA A 376 7.86 0.35 -9.07
CA ALA A 376 7.90 -1.09 -8.74
C ALA A 376 8.88 -1.86 -9.65
N ALA A 377 8.93 -1.54 -10.95
CA ALA A 377 9.93 -2.07 -11.88
C ALA A 377 11.36 -1.65 -11.47
N SER A 378 11.55 -0.36 -11.12
CA SER A 378 12.83 0.17 -10.66
C SER A 378 13.35 -0.52 -9.39
N GLU A 379 12.46 -0.84 -8.46
CA GLU A 379 12.76 -1.53 -7.20
C GLU A 379 13.07 -3.01 -7.45
N ALA A 380 12.27 -3.69 -8.27
CA ALA A 380 12.51 -5.08 -8.65
C ALA A 380 13.85 -5.28 -9.39
N ASP A 381 14.18 -4.40 -10.35
CA ASP A 381 15.47 -4.40 -11.03
C ASP A 381 16.64 -4.08 -10.09
N ALA A 382 16.45 -3.15 -9.14
CA ALA A 382 17.48 -2.80 -8.17
C ALA A 382 17.77 -3.97 -7.21
N GLN A 383 16.74 -4.66 -6.73
CA GLN A 383 16.87 -5.84 -5.87
C GLN A 383 17.52 -7.01 -6.63
N LEU A 384 17.07 -7.29 -7.87
CA LEU A 384 17.66 -8.33 -8.73
C LEU A 384 19.14 -8.05 -9.02
N LEU A 385 19.49 -6.79 -9.29
CA LEU A 385 20.86 -6.34 -9.49
C LEU A 385 21.73 -6.55 -8.24
N ASP A 386 21.25 -6.15 -7.05
CA ASP A 386 22.02 -6.31 -5.83
C ASP A 386 22.24 -7.80 -5.49
N MET A 387 21.20 -8.63 -5.57
CA MET A 387 21.32 -10.07 -5.37
C MET A 387 22.37 -10.69 -6.30
N ALA A 388 22.37 -10.30 -7.59
CA ALA A 388 23.36 -10.79 -8.56
C ALA A 388 24.79 -10.27 -8.27
N ARG A 389 24.96 -8.99 -7.90
CA ARG A 389 26.24 -8.43 -7.44
C ARG A 389 26.74 -9.16 -6.19
N GLY A 390 25.87 -9.46 -5.24
CA GLY A 390 26.15 -10.22 -4.02
C GLY A 390 26.65 -11.64 -4.30
N GLN A 391 26.04 -12.38 -5.24
CA GLN A 391 26.54 -13.70 -5.64
C GLN A 391 27.93 -13.61 -6.30
N VAL A 392 28.16 -12.61 -7.17
CA VAL A 392 29.47 -12.40 -7.80
C VAL A 392 30.54 -12.07 -6.76
N ARG A 393 30.26 -11.14 -5.83
CA ARG A 393 31.15 -10.81 -4.70
C ARG A 393 31.52 -12.07 -3.90
N LYS A 394 30.53 -12.86 -3.52
CA LYS A 394 30.72 -14.09 -2.71
C LYS A 394 31.52 -15.16 -3.46
N ALA A 395 31.19 -15.45 -4.71
CA ALA A 395 31.88 -16.45 -5.51
C ALA A 395 33.34 -16.04 -5.80
N PHE A 396 33.57 -14.77 -6.17
CA PHE A 396 34.91 -14.26 -6.43
C PHE A 396 35.76 -14.19 -5.15
N ALA A 397 35.19 -13.82 -4.00
CA ALA A 397 35.89 -13.85 -2.72
C ALA A 397 36.34 -15.27 -2.32
N LEU A 398 35.51 -16.29 -2.56
CA LEU A 398 35.89 -17.69 -2.36
C LEU A 398 37.04 -18.11 -3.30
N LEU A 399 36.95 -17.77 -4.59
CA LEU A 399 38.02 -18.05 -5.57
C LEU A 399 39.34 -17.35 -5.20
N LYS A 400 39.29 -16.09 -4.74
CA LYS A 400 40.48 -15.37 -4.27
C LYS A 400 41.05 -15.96 -2.97
N GLY A 401 40.19 -16.37 -2.04
CA GLY A 401 40.58 -17.00 -0.78
C GLY A 401 41.41 -18.27 -0.96
N LEU A 402 41.16 -19.07 -2.00
CA LEU A 402 41.95 -20.26 -2.33
C LEU A 402 43.42 -19.98 -2.69
N PHE A 403 43.78 -18.72 -2.98
CA PHE A 403 45.15 -18.30 -3.29
C PHE A 403 45.76 -17.36 -2.24
N ALA A 404 45.08 -17.13 -1.12
CA ALA A 404 45.55 -16.28 -0.01
C ALA A 404 46.64 -16.95 0.83
N SER A 405 46.77 -18.27 0.75
CA SER A 405 47.90 -19.05 1.27
C SER A 405 48.87 -19.38 0.15
N ASP A 406 50.17 -19.50 0.45
CA ASP A 406 51.19 -19.96 -0.52
C ASP A 406 51.14 -21.46 -0.85
N GLN A 407 50.15 -22.19 -0.35
CA GLN A 407 49.86 -23.56 -0.74
C GLN A 407 49.03 -23.60 -2.02
N THR A 408 49.26 -24.60 -2.87
CA THR A 408 48.43 -24.86 -4.05
C THR A 408 47.06 -25.40 -3.65
N PRO A 409 45.94 -24.78 -4.08
CA PRO A 409 44.60 -25.28 -3.74
C PRO A 409 44.32 -26.61 -4.44
N GLN A 410 43.50 -27.45 -3.80
CA GLN A 410 43.08 -28.75 -4.36
C GLN A 410 42.28 -28.55 -5.66
N ALA A 411 42.51 -29.43 -6.64
CA ALA A 411 41.97 -29.29 -7.98
C ALA A 411 40.43 -29.22 -8.01
N ASP A 412 39.75 -30.06 -7.23
CA ASP A 412 38.28 -30.08 -7.15
C ASP A 412 37.72 -28.80 -6.51
N THR A 413 38.36 -28.31 -5.44
CA THR A 413 37.96 -27.06 -4.78
C THR A 413 38.17 -25.85 -5.68
N LEU A 414 39.29 -25.81 -6.41
CA LEU A 414 39.57 -24.78 -7.41
C LEU A 414 38.56 -24.82 -8.56
N ALA A 415 38.25 -26.01 -9.09
CA ALA A 415 37.25 -26.20 -10.14
C ALA A 415 35.86 -25.76 -9.69
N ALA A 416 35.46 -26.09 -8.45
CA ALA A 416 34.17 -25.68 -7.87
C ALA A 416 34.09 -24.15 -7.68
N ALA A 417 35.09 -23.51 -7.06
CA ALA A 417 35.09 -22.07 -6.83
C ALA A 417 35.15 -21.27 -8.15
N ARG A 418 35.93 -21.75 -9.12
CA ARG A 418 35.96 -21.16 -10.47
C ARG A 418 34.62 -21.33 -11.18
N SER A 419 34.00 -22.51 -11.15
CA SER A 419 32.70 -22.75 -11.77
C SER A 419 31.60 -21.89 -11.15
N ALA A 420 31.57 -21.77 -9.82
CA ALA A 420 30.65 -20.86 -9.12
C ALA A 420 30.85 -19.39 -9.53
N THR A 421 32.10 -18.96 -9.74
CA THR A 421 32.44 -17.62 -10.24
C THR A 421 31.97 -17.43 -11.68
N GLU A 422 32.25 -18.37 -12.59
CA GLU A 422 31.77 -18.31 -13.98
C GLU A 422 30.24 -18.31 -14.07
N ILE A 423 29.53 -19.05 -13.21
CA ILE A 423 28.07 -19.06 -13.14
C ILE A 423 27.52 -17.71 -12.67
N ALA A 424 28.02 -17.19 -11.54
CA ALA A 424 27.55 -15.92 -10.98
C ALA A 424 27.79 -14.73 -11.94
N LEU A 425 28.95 -14.71 -12.60
CA LEU A 425 29.25 -13.72 -13.63
C LEU A 425 28.34 -13.90 -14.86
N GLY A 426 28.02 -15.14 -15.22
CA GLY A 426 27.04 -15.47 -16.26
C GLY A 426 25.69 -14.81 -15.98
N SER A 427 25.11 -15.06 -14.80
CA SER A 427 23.86 -14.45 -14.35
C SER A 427 23.91 -12.92 -14.39
N LEU A 428 24.95 -12.29 -13.81
CA LEU A 428 25.06 -10.84 -13.77
C LEU A 428 25.25 -10.22 -15.17
N SER A 429 25.98 -10.89 -16.08
CA SER A 429 26.17 -10.44 -17.47
C SER A 429 24.92 -10.61 -18.35
N GLY A 430 24.01 -11.52 -17.99
CA GLY A 430 22.78 -11.79 -18.74
C GLY A 430 21.60 -10.87 -18.41
N LEU A 431 21.67 -10.15 -17.28
CA LEU A 431 20.61 -9.25 -16.82
C LEU A 431 20.28 -8.17 -17.86
N LYS A 432 19.00 -7.87 -17.97
CA LYS A 432 18.44 -6.74 -18.72
C LYS A 432 17.43 -6.07 -17.81
N ALA A 433 17.54 -4.76 -17.69
CA ALA A 433 16.59 -3.97 -16.93
C ALA A 433 15.33 -3.73 -17.76
N ASP A 434 14.20 -3.57 -17.09
CA ASP A 434 12.92 -3.23 -17.72
C ASP A 434 12.98 -1.83 -18.36
N PRO A 435 12.37 -1.60 -19.53
CA PRO A 435 12.33 -0.27 -20.15
C PRO A 435 11.68 0.81 -19.28
N THR A 436 10.72 0.46 -18.42
CA THR A 436 10.04 1.40 -17.50
C THR A 436 10.89 1.78 -16.30
N SER A 437 11.86 0.94 -15.90
CA SER A 437 12.76 1.22 -14.78
C SER A 437 13.51 2.55 -14.94
N SER A 438 13.87 3.15 -13.80
CA SER A 438 14.58 4.43 -13.74
C SER A 438 15.92 4.37 -14.48
N ALA A 439 16.29 5.49 -15.12
CA ALA A 439 17.53 5.58 -15.89
C ALA A 439 18.77 5.17 -15.05
N THR A 440 18.82 5.58 -13.78
CA THR A 440 19.89 5.24 -12.83
C THR A 440 19.96 3.74 -12.53
N THR A 441 18.82 3.06 -12.35
CA THR A 441 18.79 1.59 -12.16
C THR A 441 19.26 0.88 -13.43
N ARG A 442 18.75 1.29 -14.60
CA ARG A 442 19.18 0.74 -15.90
C ARG A 442 20.67 0.90 -16.14
N GLU A 443 21.23 2.07 -15.83
CA GLU A 443 22.67 2.36 -15.95
C GLU A 443 23.51 1.51 -15.00
N ARG A 444 23.16 1.44 -13.70
CA ARG A 444 23.84 0.58 -12.71
C ARG A 444 23.84 -0.90 -13.15
N MET A 445 22.73 -1.38 -13.74
CA MET A 445 22.64 -2.74 -14.25
C MET A 445 23.53 -2.95 -15.48
N GLN A 446 23.50 -2.03 -16.46
CA GLN A 446 24.37 -2.10 -17.65
C GLN A 446 25.86 -2.07 -17.30
N ILE A 447 26.27 -1.20 -16.37
CA ILE A 447 27.66 -1.13 -15.87
C ILE A 447 28.06 -2.46 -15.24
N SER A 448 27.21 -3.02 -14.37
CA SER A 448 27.49 -4.27 -13.66
C SER A 448 27.53 -5.49 -14.60
N ALA A 449 26.61 -5.58 -15.56
CA ALA A 449 26.59 -6.62 -16.58
C ALA A 449 27.81 -6.54 -17.51
N LYS A 450 28.22 -5.34 -17.91
CA LYS A 450 29.43 -5.09 -18.73
C LYS A 450 30.73 -5.42 -17.98
N ALA A 451 30.78 -5.17 -16.67
CA ALA A 451 31.88 -5.60 -15.80
C ALA A 451 31.95 -7.13 -15.71
N ALA A 452 30.81 -7.81 -15.47
CA ALA A 452 30.73 -9.26 -15.42
C ALA A 452 31.10 -9.94 -16.75
N GLY A 453 30.66 -9.38 -17.89
CA GLY A 453 31.04 -9.84 -19.22
C GLY A 453 32.54 -9.72 -19.52
N LYS A 454 33.19 -8.63 -19.09
CA LYS A 454 34.66 -8.49 -19.14
C LYS A 454 35.36 -9.55 -18.28
N ALA A 455 34.89 -9.75 -17.05
CA ALA A 455 35.44 -10.73 -16.13
C ALA A 455 35.34 -12.17 -16.68
N LEU A 456 34.22 -12.52 -17.32
CA LEU A 456 34.07 -13.80 -18.04
C LEU A 456 35.03 -13.94 -19.21
N ALA A 457 35.20 -12.91 -20.02
CA ALA A 457 36.12 -12.94 -21.16
C ALA A 457 37.59 -13.19 -20.73
N VAL A 458 37.96 -12.71 -19.53
CA VAL A 458 39.27 -12.99 -18.91
C VAL A 458 39.33 -14.40 -18.30
N LEU A 459 38.33 -14.82 -17.53
CA LEU A 459 38.39 -16.08 -16.75
C LEU A 459 38.15 -17.34 -17.59
N LYS A 460 37.18 -17.31 -18.52
CA LYS A 460 36.70 -18.49 -19.27
C LYS A 460 37.77 -19.21 -20.13
N PRO A 461 38.67 -18.52 -20.88
CA PRO A 461 39.65 -19.20 -21.74
C PRO A 461 40.86 -19.79 -20.98
N VAL A 462 40.99 -19.52 -19.69
CA VAL A 462 42.18 -19.88 -18.89
C VAL A 462 42.20 -21.38 -18.61
N ALA A 463 43.39 -21.99 -18.58
CA ALA A 463 43.57 -23.38 -18.16
C ALA A 463 43.02 -23.61 -16.73
N ARG A 464 42.59 -24.84 -16.41
CA ARG A 464 41.98 -25.18 -15.11
C ARG A 464 42.99 -25.32 -13.96
N GLU A 465 44.25 -25.00 -14.21
CA GLU A 465 45.37 -25.17 -13.30
C GLU A 465 45.53 -23.98 -12.35
N ALA A 466 45.99 -24.26 -11.12
CA ALA A 466 46.16 -23.25 -10.07
C ALA A 466 47.04 -22.07 -10.49
N ALA A 467 48.15 -22.31 -11.21
CA ALA A 467 49.05 -21.27 -11.66
C ALA A 467 48.40 -20.32 -12.69
N ALA A 468 47.67 -20.88 -13.67
CA ALA A 468 46.99 -20.10 -14.70
C ALA A 468 45.85 -19.26 -14.11
N VAL A 469 45.08 -19.81 -13.17
CA VAL A 469 44.00 -19.06 -12.49
C VAL A 469 44.56 -17.98 -11.55
N LYS A 470 45.66 -18.25 -10.82
CA LYS A 470 46.34 -17.23 -9.98
C LYS A 470 46.87 -16.07 -10.82
N ALA A 471 47.37 -16.33 -12.03
CA ALA A 471 47.92 -15.30 -12.93
C ALA A 471 46.88 -14.27 -13.44
N VAL A 472 45.63 -14.69 -13.69
CA VAL A 472 44.57 -13.78 -14.16
C VAL A 472 43.77 -13.10 -13.05
N LEU A 473 43.94 -13.53 -11.79
CA LEU A 473 43.06 -13.18 -10.68
C LEU A 473 42.94 -11.65 -10.47
N SER A 474 44.05 -10.93 -10.54
CA SER A 474 44.09 -9.45 -10.44
C SER A 474 43.43 -8.75 -11.64
N GLN A 475 43.45 -9.37 -12.83
CA GLN A 475 42.79 -8.84 -14.02
C GLN A 475 41.26 -9.03 -13.94
N VAL A 476 40.80 -10.15 -13.35
CA VAL A 476 39.38 -10.37 -13.02
C VAL A 476 38.93 -9.41 -11.92
N GLU A 477 39.72 -9.18 -10.88
CA GLU A 477 39.45 -8.19 -9.83
C GLU A 477 39.31 -6.77 -10.40
N ALA A 478 40.24 -6.34 -11.26
CA ALA A 478 40.19 -5.04 -11.93
C ALA A 478 38.96 -4.92 -12.86
N ALA A 479 38.59 -5.99 -13.58
CA ALA A 479 37.37 -6.01 -14.39
C ALA A 479 36.09 -5.91 -13.56
N LEU A 480 36.11 -6.39 -12.31
CA LEU A 480 35.00 -6.38 -11.37
C LEU A 480 34.97 -5.18 -10.43
N ALA A 481 35.88 -4.20 -10.54
CA ALA A 481 35.89 -3.03 -9.68
C ALA A 481 34.52 -2.31 -9.53
N PRO A 482 33.68 -2.15 -10.59
CA PRO A 482 32.34 -1.54 -10.47
C PRO A 482 31.29 -2.42 -9.76
N VAL A 483 31.57 -3.71 -9.56
CA VAL A 483 30.71 -4.71 -8.91
C VAL A 483 31.16 -4.99 -7.49
N LEU A 484 32.47 -5.04 -7.24
CA LEU A 484 33.04 -5.32 -5.92
C LEU A 484 32.77 -4.14 -4.97
N HIS A 485 33.12 -2.93 -5.36
CA HIS A 485 32.85 -1.73 -4.56
C HIS A 485 31.34 -1.41 -4.60
N ASP A 486 30.74 -1.28 -3.41
CA ASP A 486 29.62 -0.35 -3.26
C ASP A 486 30.21 1.04 -3.09
N GLU A 487 30.05 1.88 -4.10
CA GLU A 487 29.72 3.25 -3.77
C GLU A 487 28.24 3.24 -3.35
N PRO A 488 27.91 3.57 -2.09
CA PRO A 488 26.52 3.73 -1.71
C PRO A 488 25.91 4.85 -2.56
N ALA A 489 24.59 4.84 -2.75
CA ALA A 489 23.88 5.89 -3.47
C ALA A 489 23.76 7.21 -2.67
N MET A 490 24.84 7.61 -1.99
CA MET A 490 24.99 8.91 -1.35
C MET A 490 25.22 9.99 -2.41
N ALA A 491 24.13 10.70 -2.74
CA ALA A 491 24.14 12.06 -3.29
C ALA A 491 25.30 12.37 -4.25
N ALA A 492 25.17 11.95 -5.52
CA ALA A 492 25.98 12.46 -6.62
C ALA A 492 25.66 13.94 -6.89
N VAL A 493 26.10 14.82 -5.99
CA VAL A 493 26.19 16.25 -6.22
C VAL A 493 27.26 16.45 -7.30
N PRO A 494 26.94 16.96 -8.51
CA PRO A 494 27.97 17.31 -9.46
C PRO A 494 28.84 18.41 -8.84
N PRO A 495 30.17 18.26 -8.78
CA PRO A 495 31.02 19.25 -8.13
C PRO A 495 30.90 20.59 -8.86
N ALA A 496 30.72 21.66 -8.08
CA ALA A 496 30.72 23.03 -8.59
C ALA A 496 32.15 23.46 -8.99
N GLY A 497 32.66 22.88 -10.08
CA GLY A 497 33.92 23.25 -10.71
C GLY A 497 33.76 24.57 -11.43
N VAL A 498 34.14 25.66 -10.76
CA VAL A 498 34.39 26.94 -11.44
C VAL A 498 35.67 26.85 -12.25
N ASP A 499 35.59 27.21 -13.53
CA ASP A 499 36.68 27.89 -14.21
C ASP A 499 36.13 28.70 -15.40
N SER A 500 36.77 29.82 -15.71
CA SER A 500 36.23 30.83 -16.62
C SER A 500 37.28 31.37 -17.58
N ALA A 501 37.05 31.19 -18.89
CA ALA A 501 37.85 31.78 -19.95
C ALA A 501 36.94 32.12 -21.15
N ALA A 502 36.78 33.42 -21.43
CA ALA A 502 35.91 33.94 -22.48
C ALA A 502 36.62 34.03 -23.85
N ALA A 503 35.83 34.14 -24.92
CA ALA A 503 36.02 35.19 -25.94
C ALA A 503 34.87 35.33 -26.95
N GLY A 504 34.39 36.57 -27.16
CA GLY A 504 33.82 37.05 -28.42
C GLY A 504 32.29 36.95 -28.62
N GLY A 505 31.63 38.06 -29.02
CA GLY A 505 30.30 37.99 -29.66
C GLY A 505 29.20 39.02 -29.33
N GLN A 506 29.53 40.31 -29.13
CA GLN A 506 28.64 41.49 -29.35
C GLN A 506 27.17 41.51 -28.83
N ALA A 507 26.84 42.52 -28.01
CA ALA A 507 25.50 43.12 -27.96
C ALA A 507 25.24 43.97 -29.24
N ALA A 508 24.05 44.46 -29.60
CA ALA A 508 22.77 44.69 -28.90
C ALA A 508 21.63 44.78 -29.99
N PRO A 509 20.40 45.31 -29.76
CA PRO A 509 19.72 45.70 -28.52
C PRO A 509 18.33 45.03 -28.36
N ALA A 510 17.61 45.36 -27.28
CA ALA A 510 16.23 44.94 -27.08
C ALA A 510 15.22 45.88 -27.78
N PRO A 511 14.25 45.36 -28.55
CA PRO A 511 12.99 46.05 -28.82
C PRO A 511 12.10 45.99 -27.58
N GLN A 512 11.50 47.11 -27.19
CA GLN A 512 10.49 47.15 -26.14
C GLN A 512 9.14 46.67 -26.70
N THR A 513 8.49 45.72 -26.04
CA THR A 513 7.07 45.41 -26.24
C THR A 513 6.30 45.64 -24.94
N ALA A 514 5.06 46.11 -25.08
CA ALA A 514 4.19 46.46 -23.96
C ALA A 514 3.90 45.24 -23.05
N PRO A 515 3.60 45.44 -21.75
CA PRO A 515 3.31 44.35 -20.84
C PRO A 515 2.04 43.60 -21.31
N PRO A 516 2.06 42.25 -21.40
CA PRO A 516 0.82 41.50 -21.52
C PRO A 516 0.00 41.69 -20.24
N GLU A 517 -1.31 41.87 -20.40
CA GLU A 517 -2.24 41.98 -19.28
C GLU A 517 -2.22 40.71 -18.41
N THR A 518 -2.60 40.84 -17.15
CA THR A 518 -2.57 39.73 -16.18
C THR A 518 -3.72 38.76 -16.44
N ALA A 519 -3.57 37.91 -17.46
CA ALA A 519 -4.14 36.58 -17.41
C ALA A 519 -3.55 35.88 -16.18
N ALA A 520 -4.38 35.60 -15.18
CA ALA A 520 -3.97 34.94 -13.95
C ALA A 520 -3.67 33.46 -14.24
N ALA A 521 -2.46 33.18 -14.72
CA ALA A 521 -1.99 31.83 -15.02
C ALA A 521 -2.08 30.97 -13.74
N GLU A 522 -2.94 29.96 -13.78
CA GLU A 522 -3.13 29.04 -12.66
C GLU A 522 -1.83 28.31 -12.32
N PRO A 523 -1.57 28.01 -11.03
CA PRO A 523 -0.33 27.36 -10.63
C PRO A 523 -0.22 25.97 -11.28
N PRO A 524 0.96 25.60 -11.81
CA PRO A 524 1.15 24.33 -12.51
C PRO A 524 0.77 23.16 -11.60
N THR A 525 -0.19 22.38 -12.06
CA THR A 525 -0.88 21.35 -11.28
C THR A 525 -0.46 19.96 -11.73
N VAL A 526 0.07 19.17 -10.80
CA VAL A 526 0.41 17.76 -10.96
C VAL A 526 -0.77 16.92 -10.47
N GLN A 527 -1.51 16.32 -11.39
CA GLN A 527 -2.53 15.33 -11.06
C GLN A 527 -1.85 13.98 -10.81
N GLN A 528 -2.02 13.44 -9.61
CA GLN A 528 -1.54 12.12 -9.21
C GLN A 528 -2.64 11.06 -9.36
N ALA A 529 -2.23 9.79 -9.36
CA ALA A 529 -3.14 8.65 -9.25
C ALA A 529 -3.87 8.63 -7.88
N PRO A 530 -5.02 7.95 -7.76
CA PRO A 530 -5.73 7.80 -6.50
C PRO A 530 -4.90 7.15 -5.40
N LEU A 531 -5.07 7.60 -4.15
CA LEU A 531 -4.57 6.85 -2.98
C LEU A 531 -5.40 5.58 -2.77
N GLN A 532 -4.72 4.47 -2.48
CA GLN A 532 -5.38 3.19 -2.20
C GLN A 532 -5.52 2.99 -0.69
N GLN A 533 -6.66 2.46 -0.24
CA GLN A 533 -6.88 2.17 1.18
C GLN A 533 -5.82 1.17 1.68
N SER A 534 -5.20 1.49 2.82
CA SER A 534 -4.37 0.54 3.57
C SER A 534 -4.86 0.42 5.00
N ARG A 535 -5.05 -0.82 5.46
CA ARG A 535 -5.27 -1.14 6.88
C ARG A 535 -3.95 -1.40 7.62
N ASN A 536 -2.87 -1.49 6.85
CA ASN A 536 -1.55 -1.95 7.25
C ASN A 536 -0.50 -0.86 7.04
N SER A 537 -0.90 0.41 7.18
CA SER A 537 0.00 1.56 7.06
C SER A 537 -0.41 2.67 8.01
N VAL A 538 0.56 3.40 8.55
CA VAL A 538 0.33 4.59 9.38
C VAL A 538 1.23 5.73 8.94
N ILE A 539 0.71 6.96 9.01
CA ILE A 539 1.49 8.18 8.87
C ILE A 539 2.16 8.47 10.21
N ILE A 540 3.48 8.72 10.18
CA ILE A 540 4.22 9.17 11.36
C ILE A 540 3.92 10.66 11.58
N ARG A 541 3.33 10.98 12.72
CA ARG A 541 2.90 12.33 13.10
C ARG A 541 3.95 13.01 13.98
N ARG A 542 3.81 14.31 14.23
CA ARG A 542 4.69 15.04 15.15
C ARG A 542 4.43 14.62 16.59
N GLY A 543 5.41 13.95 17.20
CA GLY A 543 5.32 13.45 18.59
C GLY A 543 4.93 11.98 18.72
N ASP A 544 4.78 11.25 17.62
CA ASP A 544 4.66 9.79 17.65
C ASP A 544 5.99 9.12 18.00
N THR A 545 5.90 7.93 18.58
CA THR A 545 7.00 6.97 18.74
C THR A 545 6.54 5.59 18.28
N LEU A 546 7.46 4.72 17.86
CA LEU A 546 7.14 3.34 17.49
C LEU A 546 6.39 2.61 18.63
N TRP A 547 6.72 2.90 19.89
CA TRP A 547 6.05 2.36 21.08
C TRP A 547 4.60 2.83 21.23
N GLN A 548 4.30 4.11 21.00
CA GLN A 548 2.94 4.65 21.04
C GLN A 548 2.09 4.09 19.89
N ILE A 549 2.65 4.04 18.67
CA ILE A 549 2.00 3.44 17.50
C ILE A 549 1.70 1.96 17.77
N SER A 550 2.67 1.21 18.29
CA SER A 550 2.48 -0.20 18.68
C SER A 550 1.41 -0.37 19.75
N ARG A 551 1.34 0.51 20.75
CA ARG A 551 0.24 0.49 21.73
C ARG A 551 -1.12 0.77 21.08
N ARG A 552 -1.19 1.67 20.10
CA ARG A 552 -2.43 1.99 19.36
C ARG A 552 -2.92 0.82 18.50
N VAL A 553 -2.02 0.14 17.78
CA VAL A 553 -2.37 -0.90 16.80
C VAL A 553 -2.38 -2.32 17.40
N TYR A 554 -1.40 -2.66 18.25
CA TYR A 554 -1.21 -4.00 18.79
C TYR A 554 -1.54 -4.15 20.29
N GLY A 555 -2.03 -3.08 20.94
CA GLY A 555 -2.34 -3.02 22.37
C GLY A 555 -1.12 -2.97 23.30
N ALA A 556 0.02 -3.56 22.92
CA ALA A 556 1.24 -3.61 23.71
C ALA A 556 2.38 -2.80 23.06
N GLY A 557 3.06 -1.98 23.86
CA GLY A 557 4.14 -1.11 23.37
C GLY A 557 5.39 -1.87 22.91
N VAL A 558 5.74 -2.99 23.55
CA VAL A 558 6.92 -3.81 23.23
C VAL A 558 6.88 -4.39 21.81
N ARG A 559 5.68 -4.58 21.24
CA ARG A 559 5.48 -5.07 19.86
C ARG A 559 5.93 -4.08 18.78
N TYR A 560 6.46 -2.91 19.14
CA TYR A 560 7.05 -1.93 18.22
C TYR A 560 8.18 -2.51 17.38
N THR A 561 8.84 -3.55 17.89
CA THR A 561 9.84 -4.34 17.16
C THR A 561 9.27 -4.99 15.90
N THR A 562 7.96 -5.29 15.84
CA THR A 562 7.28 -5.71 14.61
C THR A 562 7.30 -4.60 13.56
N ILE A 563 6.99 -3.35 13.97
CA ILE A 563 6.98 -2.19 13.08
C ILE A 563 8.41 -1.87 12.63
N TYR A 564 9.38 -1.96 13.54
CA TYR A 564 10.79 -1.77 13.22
C TYR A 564 11.29 -2.77 12.16
N VAL A 565 11.14 -4.08 12.40
CA VAL A 565 11.57 -5.14 11.47
C VAL A 565 10.82 -5.07 10.13
N ALA A 566 9.55 -4.64 10.12
CA ALA A 566 8.77 -4.46 8.89
C ALA A 566 9.14 -3.20 8.07
N ASN A 567 10.02 -2.33 8.58
CA ASN A 567 10.44 -1.08 7.93
C ASN A 567 11.94 -0.79 8.16
N GLU A 568 12.76 -1.84 8.33
CA GLU A 568 14.20 -1.72 8.67
C GLU A 568 14.99 -0.99 7.56
N ASP A 569 14.49 -1.03 6.33
CA ASP A 569 14.94 -0.29 5.15
C ASP A 569 14.71 1.24 5.24
N GLN A 570 13.67 1.68 5.98
CA GLN A 570 13.31 3.09 6.16
C GLN A 570 13.74 3.66 7.52
N ILE A 571 14.07 2.80 8.48
CA ILE A 571 14.38 3.16 9.86
C ILE A 571 15.89 3.01 10.12
N ASN A 572 16.64 4.03 9.69
CA ASN A 572 18.08 4.17 9.97
C ASN A 572 18.39 4.21 11.49
N ASP A 573 17.43 4.68 12.29
CA ASP A 573 17.52 4.90 13.72
C ASP A 573 16.12 4.66 14.33
N PRO A 574 15.90 3.59 15.12
CA PRO A 574 14.59 3.25 15.67
C PRO A 574 14.09 4.19 16.76
N ASP A 575 14.98 4.96 17.40
CA ASP A 575 14.61 6.01 18.35
C ASP A 575 14.17 7.30 17.63
N ARG A 576 14.54 7.45 16.34
CA ARG A 576 14.41 8.70 15.60
C ARG A 576 13.62 8.56 14.29
N ILE A 577 12.34 8.26 14.45
CA ILE A 577 11.35 8.35 13.37
C ILE A 577 11.01 9.82 13.06
N LEU A 578 10.67 10.12 11.81
CA LEU A 578 10.47 11.49 11.31
C LEU A 578 9.03 11.69 10.80
N PRO A 579 8.37 12.83 11.10
CA PRO A 579 7.05 13.12 10.59
C PRO A 579 6.98 13.07 9.05
N GLY A 580 5.97 12.39 8.52
CA GLY A 580 5.74 12.25 7.07
C GLY A 580 6.44 11.05 6.45
N GLN A 581 7.11 10.22 7.26
CA GLN A 581 7.28 8.81 6.92
C GLN A 581 5.91 8.10 6.97
N VAL A 582 5.80 7.00 6.21
CA VAL A 582 4.63 6.14 6.16
C VAL A 582 5.15 4.72 6.38
N PHE A 583 4.79 4.08 7.49
CA PHE A 583 5.30 2.76 7.84
C PHE A 583 4.26 1.68 7.64
N GLY A 584 4.70 0.53 7.12
CA GLY A 584 3.94 -0.70 7.08
C GLY A 584 3.71 -1.26 8.49
N VAL A 585 2.50 -1.74 8.76
CA VAL A 585 2.09 -2.31 10.05
C VAL A 585 1.40 -3.65 9.80
N PRO A 586 2.12 -4.78 9.91
CA PRO A 586 1.57 -6.12 9.68
C PRO A 586 0.34 -6.42 10.55
N ASP A 587 -0.66 -7.16 10.03
CA ASP A 587 -1.87 -7.56 10.78
C ASP A 587 -1.57 -8.35 12.06
N LYS A 588 -0.42 -9.04 12.08
CA LYS A 588 0.03 -9.91 13.17
C LYS A 588 1.34 -9.37 13.72
N ALA A 589 1.32 -8.98 14.98
CA ALA A 589 2.54 -8.71 15.72
C ALA A 589 3.42 -9.97 15.85
N LEU A 590 4.73 -9.78 15.97
CA LEU A 590 5.64 -10.82 16.44
C LEU A 590 5.19 -11.32 17.84
N PRO A 591 5.39 -12.61 18.17
CA PRO A 591 5.12 -13.12 19.51
C PRO A 591 5.79 -12.27 20.60
N ASP A 592 5.10 -12.05 21.72
CA ASP A 592 5.61 -11.25 22.83
C ASP A 592 7.04 -11.62 23.29
N PRO A 593 7.42 -12.91 23.50
CA PRO A 593 8.79 -13.24 23.90
C PRO A 593 9.85 -12.93 22.84
N GLU A 594 9.48 -12.90 21.55
CA GLU A 594 10.37 -12.52 20.45
C GLU A 594 10.51 -10.99 20.36
N SER A 595 9.40 -10.27 20.47
CA SER A 595 9.38 -8.80 20.57
C SER A 595 10.23 -8.32 21.76
N GLU A 596 10.07 -8.94 22.94
CA GLU A 596 10.91 -8.67 24.09
C GLU A 596 12.39 -9.01 23.85
N ALA A 597 12.71 -10.09 23.14
CA ALA A 597 14.09 -10.48 22.88
C ALA A 597 14.80 -9.47 21.96
N ILE A 598 14.10 -8.95 20.93
CA ILE A 598 14.59 -7.88 20.07
C ILE A 598 14.75 -6.58 20.87
N HIS A 599 13.74 -6.18 21.65
CA HIS A 599 13.80 -4.98 22.48
C HIS A 599 14.94 -5.06 23.51
N ARG A 600 15.11 -6.18 24.23
CA ARG A 600 16.24 -6.37 25.16
C ARG A 600 17.60 -6.27 24.48
N ARG A 601 17.76 -6.83 23.27
CA ARG A 601 19.00 -6.74 22.48
C ARG A 601 19.31 -5.29 22.11
N HIS A 602 18.30 -4.53 21.69
CA HIS A 602 18.43 -3.13 21.32
C HIS A 602 18.77 -2.24 22.54
N MET A 603 18.09 -2.41 23.67
CA MET A 603 18.42 -1.73 24.94
C MET A 603 19.86 -2.03 25.41
N GLN A 604 20.42 -3.21 25.09
CA GLN A 604 21.82 -3.56 25.38
C GLN A 604 22.82 -2.95 24.38
N GLN A 605 22.40 -2.60 23.17
CA GLN A 605 23.22 -1.85 22.21
C GLN A 605 23.29 -0.38 22.60
N MET A 606 22.17 0.22 23.02
CA MET A 606 22.12 1.59 23.57
C MET A 606 23.07 1.79 24.76
N GLN A 607 23.22 0.79 25.63
CA GLN A 607 24.10 0.83 26.81
C GLN A 607 25.60 0.66 26.47
N ARG A 608 25.96 0.53 25.20
CA ARG A 608 27.34 0.32 24.72
C ARG A 608 27.86 1.45 23.82
N ASN A 609 27.00 2.39 23.44
CA ASN A 609 27.30 3.56 22.62
C ASN A 609 27.23 4.84 23.46
#